data_AF-A0A455U709-F1
#
_entry.id   AF-A0A455U709-F1
#
_cell.length_a   1.000
_cell.length_b   1.000
_cell.length_c   1.000
_cell.angle_alpha   90.00
_cell.angle_beta   90.00
_cell.angle_gamma   90.00
#
_symmetry.space_group_name_H-M   'P 1'
#
loop_
_entity.id
_entity.type
_entity.pdbx_description
1 polymer ?
#
loop_
_entity_poly.entity_id
_entity_poly.type
_entity_poly.pdbx_seq_one_letter_code
_entity_poly.pdbx_strand_id
1 'polypeptide(L)'
;MIKVNGVGPKLALAILSGMDEDAFMRCVRDDDSKALTKLPGVGKKTAERLIIEMRDRFPEWEDGSNALLPLEAANGRVPARDSLADAEAALVSLGYKLTEASKMLADIDPNQSTEALIKAALTQRMSG
;
A
#
# COMPACT_ATOMS: atom_id res chain seq x y z
N MET A 1 -8.94 4.82 -9.26
CA MET A 1 -9.66 4.65 -7.98
C MET A 1 -10.69 5.77 -7.80
N ILE A 2 -12.00 5.55 -7.98
CA ILE A 2 -13.05 6.43 -7.40
C ILE A 2 -14.32 5.60 -7.22
N LYS A 3 -14.50 4.95 -6.08
CA LYS A 3 -15.79 4.32 -5.74
C LYS A 3 -16.05 4.42 -4.24
N VAL A 4 -16.07 5.65 -3.74
CA VAL A 4 -16.63 5.98 -2.42
C VAL A 4 -17.92 6.76 -2.68
N ASN A 5 -19.04 6.28 -2.15
CA ASN A 5 -20.34 6.91 -2.40
C ASN A 5 -20.42 8.27 -1.71
N GLY A 6 -20.53 9.34 -2.50
CA GLY A 6 -20.57 10.72 -2.01
C GLY A 6 -19.24 11.45 -2.02
N VAL A 7 -18.15 10.82 -2.48
CA VAL A 7 -16.86 11.48 -2.74
C VAL A 7 -16.64 11.59 -4.24
N GLY A 8 -16.93 12.77 -4.77
CA GLY A 8 -16.66 13.11 -6.16
C GLY A 8 -15.21 13.60 -6.38
N PRO A 9 -14.78 13.80 -7.64
CA PRO A 9 -13.42 14.23 -7.98
C PRO A 9 -12.98 15.51 -7.26
N LYS A 10 -13.88 16.49 -7.13
CA LYS A 10 -13.63 17.75 -6.43
C LYS A 10 -13.35 17.56 -4.93
N LEU A 11 -14.06 16.61 -4.30
CA LEU A 11 -13.90 16.32 -2.89
C LEU A 11 -12.62 15.50 -2.64
N ALA A 12 -12.33 14.53 -3.51
CA ALA A 12 -11.08 13.77 -3.45
C ALA A 12 -9.86 14.70 -3.56
N LEU A 13 -9.88 15.65 -4.49
CA LEU A 13 -8.82 16.64 -4.63
C LEU A 13 -8.71 17.55 -3.41
N ALA A 14 -9.84 17.97 -2.82
CA ALA A 14 -9.85 18.78 -1.60
C ALA A 14 -9.29 18.02 -0.38
N ILE A 15 -9.54 16.71 -0.28
CA ILE A 15 -8.94 15.86 0.76
C ILE A 15 -7.42 15.80 0.57
N LEU A 16 -6.96 15.45 -0.64
CA LEU A 16 -5.53 15.32 -0.96
C LEU A 16 -4.76 16.65 -0.90
N SER A 17 -5.44 17.79 -1.08
CA SER A 17 -4.83 19.12 -0.98
C SER A 17 -4.92 19.73 0.41
N GLY A 18 -5.85 19.26 1.25
CA GLY A 18 -6.17 19.83 2.56
C GLY A 18 -5.61 19.05 3.74
N MET A 19 -5.10 17.85 3.51
CA MET A 19 -4.59 16.95 4.55
C MET A 19 -3.51 16.04 3.99
N ASP A 20 -2.43 15.87 4.74
CA ASP A 20 -1.41 14.87 4.43
C ASP A 20 -2.01 13.46 4.54
N GLU A 21 -1.49 12.54 3.72
CA GLU A 21 -1.93 11.14 3.71
C GLU A 21 -1.85 10.51 5.11
N ASP A 22 -0.73 10.66 5.81
CA ASP A 22 -0.56 10.18 7.19
C ASP A 22 -1.62 10.73 8.15
N ALA A 23 -1.98 12.01 8.01
CA ALA A 23 -2.99 12.64 8.84
C ALA A 23 -4.38 12.08 8.51
N PHE A 24 -4.69 11.84 7.23
CA PHE A 24 -5.93 11.21 6.81
C PHE A 24 -6.04 9.78 7.34
N MET A 25 -4.97 8.99 7.23
CA MET A 25 -4.90 7.61 7.71
C MET A 25 -5.15 7.53 9.22
N ARG A 26 -4.54 8.45 10.00
CA ARG A 26 -4.80 8.58 11.44
C ARG A 26 -6.25 8.92 11.71
N CYS A 27 -6.84 9.88 10.98
CA CYS A 27 -8.25 10.23 11.16
C CYS A 27 -9.18 9.04 10.90
N VAL A 28 -8.88 8.20 9.89
CA VAL A 28 -9.68 7.00 9.62
C VAL A 28 -9.51 5.94 10.70
N ARG A 29 -8.30 5.75 11.22
CA ARG A 29 -8.01 4.78 12.30
C ARG A 29 -8.64 5.19 13.63
N ASP A 30 -8.55 6.46 13.98
CA ASP A 30 -9.02 7.02 15.25
C ASP A 30 -10.52 7.39 15.22
N ASP A 31 -11.22 7.09 14.13
CA ASP A 31 -12.63 7.45 13.91
C ASP A 31 -12.89 8.97 14.03
N ASP A 32 -11.88 9.80 13.69
CA ASP A 32 -11.95 11.26 13.81
C ASP A 32 -12.72 11.89 12.64
N SER A 33 -14.03 11.67 12.65
CA SER A 33 -14.97 12.31 11.73
C SER A 33 -14.94 13.84 11.83
N LYS A 34 -14.59 14.42 13.00
CA LYS A 34 -14.54 15.86 13.19
C LYS A 34 -13.42 16.49 12.37
N ALA A 35 -12.23 15.88 12.35
CA ALA A 35 -11.13 16.32 11.51
C ALA A 35 -11.51 16.33 10.03
N LEU A 36 -12.18 15.28 9.56
CA LEU A 36 -12.65 15.18 8.17
C LEU A 36 -13.71 16.24 7.82
N THR A 37 -14.62 16.58 8.74
CA THR A 37 -15.64 17.62 8.49
C THR A 37 -15.09 19.05 8.35
N LYS A 38 -13.82 19.29 8.72
CA LYS A 38 -13.17 20.60 8.48
C LYS A 38 -12.83 20.81 7.00
N LEU A 39 -12.82 19.74 6.20
CA LEU A 39 -12.54 19.82 4.78
C LEU A 39 -13.74 20.41 4.02
N PRO A 40 -13.49 21.31 3.06
CA PRO A 40 -14.56 21.97 2.32
C PRO A 40 -15.36 20.96 1.49
N GLY A 41 -16.66 20.87 1.77
CA GLY A 41 -17.57 19.93 1.09
C GLY A 41 -17.69 18.55 1.76
N VAL A 42 -17.02 18.31 2.89
CA VAL A 42 -17.21 17.10 3.70
C VAL A 42 -18.18 17.38 4.84
N GLY A 43 -19.41 16.86 4.74
CA GLY A 43 -20.37 16.88 5.85
C GLY A 43 -20.20 15.69 6.80
N LYS A 44 -20.83 15.75 7.98
CA LYS A 44 -20.76 14.70 9.02
C LYS A 44 -21.06 13.29 8.48
N LYS A 45 -22.15 13.14 7.73
CA LYS A 45 -22.56 11.86 7.13
C LYS A 45 -21.55 11.35 6.10
N THR A 46 -20.90 12.25 5.35
CA THR A 46 -19.86 11.89 4.38
C THR A 46 -18.58 11.48 5.09
N ALA A 47 -18.20 12.18 6.17
CA ALA A 47 -17.03 11.84 6.98
C ALA A 47 -17.16 10.45 7.62
N GLU A 48 -18.27 10.17 8.30
CA GLU A 48 -18.55 8.87 8.92
C GLU A 48 -18.53 7.75 7.88
N ARG A 49 -19.17 7.96 6.72
CA ARG A 49 -19.18 6.98 5.64
C ARG A 49 -17.79 6.75 5.03
N LEU A 50 -17.01 7.81 4.87
CA LEU A 50 -15.65 7.74 4.34
C LEU A 50 -14.75 6.91 5.25
N ILE A 51 -14.87 7.07 6.58
CA ILE A 51 -14.11 6.29 7.55
C ILE A 51 -14.43 4.79 7.42
N ILE A 52 -15.72 4.45 7.40
CA ILE A 52 -16.16 3.04 7.29
C ILE A 52 -15.71 2.42 5.96
N GLU A 53 -15.95 3.09 4.84
CA GLU A 53 -15.57 2.57 3.52
C GLU A 53 -14.05 2.48 3.34
N MET A 54 -13.25 3.32 4.01
CA MET A 54 -11.80 3.21 3.98
C MET A 54 -11.30 2.07 4.86
N ARG A 55 -11.87 1.87 6.06
CA ARG A 55 -11.50 0.75 6.94
C ARG A 55 -11.82 -0.61 6.30
N ASP A 56 -12.98 -0.73 5.64
CA ASP A 56 -13.37 -1.94 4.91
C ASP A 56 -12.41 -2.26 3.75
N ARG A 57 -11.90 -1.23 3.08
CA ARG A 57 -10.97 -1.40 1.95
C ARG A 57 -9.54 -1.69 2.37
N PHE A 58 -9.18 -1.39 3.61
CA PHE A 58 -7.83 -1.55 4.16
C PHE A 58 -7.90 -2.21 5.54
N PRO A 59 -8.26 -3.51 5.60
CA PRO A 59 -8.34 -4.25 6.87
C PRO A 59 -7.01 -4.29 7.63
N GLU A 60 -5.90 -4.08 6.92
CA GLU A 60 -4.53 -3.96 7.47
C GLU A 60 -4.37 -2.75 8.41
N TRP A 61 -5.30 -1.79 8.42
CA TRP A 61 -5.25 -0.61 9.30
C TRP A 61 -5.79 -0.87 10.70
N GLU A 62 -6.54 -1.95 10.91
CA GLU A 62 -7.05 -2.35 12.24
C GLU A 62 -5.98 -3.06 13.07
N ASP A 63 -5.04 -3.75 12.41
CA ASP A 63 -3.91 -4.35 13.08
C ASP A 63 -2.88 -3.24 13.34
N GLY A 64 -2.67 -2.89 14.62
CA GLY A 64 -1.79 -1.82 15.08
C GLY A 64 -0.31 -1.95 14.66
N SER A 65 0.01 -2.88 13.77
CA SER A 65 1.20 -2.84 12.93
C SER A 65 1.26 -1.52 12.18
N ASN A 66 2.26 -0.73 12.55
CA ASN A 66 2.76 0.43 11.86
C ASN A 66 3.30 0.04 10.47
N ALA A 67 2.45 -0.52 9.61
CA ALA A 67 2.69 -0.64 8.18
C ALA A 67 2.49 0.76 7.60
N LEU A 68 3.49 1.60 7.86
CA LEU A 68 3.82 2.71 6.98
C LEU A 68 3.96 2.08 5.59
N LEU A 69 2.93 2.18 4.75
CA LEU A 69 3.11 2.11 3.32
C LEU A 69 4.00 3.30 2.99
N PRO A 70 5.28 3.14 2.64
CA PRO A 70 6.09 4.29 2.31
C PRO A 70 5.67 4.71 0.91
N LEU A 71 4.78 5.69 0.84
CA LEU A 71 4.71 6.58 -0.32
C LEU A 71 6.13 7.12 -0.54
N GLU A 72 6.59 6.98 -1.76
CA GLU A 72 7.93 7.28 -2.25
C GLU A 72 8.44 8.65 -1.80
N ALA A 73 9.07 8.71 -0.62
CA ALA A 73 9.84 9.85 -0.16
C ALA A 73 11.33 9.50 -0.25
N ALA A 74 11.98 10.14 -1.20
CA ALA A 74 13.42 10.15 -1.39
C ALA A 74 14.16 10.57 -0.11
N ASN A 75 14.54 9.63 0.76
CA ASN A 75 15.74 9.75 1.59
C ASN A 75 16.12 8.44 2.31
N GLY A 76 17.06 7.69 1.73
CA GLY A 76 18.28 7.23 2.42
C GLY A 76 18.22 6.35 3.67
N ARG A 77 17.06 5.84 4.12
CA ARG A 77 17.01 4.78 5.15
C ARG A 77 15.94 3.77 4.79
N VAL A 78 16.40 2.63 4.26
CA VAL A 78 15.58 1.46 3.92
C VAL A 78 15.04 0.87 5.23
N PRO A 79 13.73 0.98 5.57
CA PRO A 79 13.14 -0.02 6.43
C PRO A 79 13.26 -1.35 5.68
N ALA A 80 13.55 -2.46 6.36
CA ALA A 80 13.80 -3.76 5.73
C ALA A 80 12.67 -4.09 4.74
N ARG A 81 12.86 -3.74 3.46
CA ARG A 81 12.01 -4.15 2.37
C ARG A 81 12.16 -5.65 2.34
N ASP A 82 11.03 -6.35 2.45
CA ASP A 82 11.01 -7.78 2.25
C ASP A 82 11.48 -8.03 0.81
N SER A 83 12.79 -8.28 0.68
CA SER A 83 13.47 -8.37 -0.61
C SER A 83 12.89 -9.53 -1.43
N LEU A 84 12.30 -10.51 -0.75
CA LEU A 84 11.58 -11.62 -1.34
C LEU A 84 10.23 -11.18 -1.91
N ALA A 85 9.46 -10.36 -1.20
CA ALA A 85 8.21 -9.81 -1.71
C ALA A 85 8.43 -8.89 -2.93
N ASP A 86 9.46 -8.05 -2.89
CA ASP A 86 9.82 -7.18 -4.03
C ASP A 86 10.27 -8.00 -5.24
N ALA A 87 11.03 -9.08 -5.02
CA ALA A 87 11.46 -9.98 -6.08
C ALA A 87 10.27 -10.73 -6.70
N GLU A 88 9.30 -11.15 -5.88
CA GLU A 88 8.08 -11.81 -6.35
C GLU A 88 7.24 -10.88 -7.22
N ALA A 89 7.03 -9.64 -6.78
CA ALA A 89 6.31 -8.62 -7.56
C ALA A 89 7.00 -8.31 -8.90
N ALA A 90 8.34 -8.28 -8.90
CA ALA A 90 9.12 -8.07 -10.12
C ALA A 90 8.97 -9.26 -11.10
N LEU A 91 9.02 -10.50 -10.60
CA LEU A 91 8.78 -11.69 -11.41
C LEU A 91 7.36 -11.71 -12.00
N VAL A 92 6.35 -11.32 -11.21
CA VAL A 92 4.98 -11.18 -11.72
C VAL A 92 4.89 -10.13 -12.82
N SER A 93 5.60 -9.00 -12.67
CA SER A 93 5.67 -7.95 -13.69
C SER A 93 6.38 -8.39 -14.98
N LEU A 94 7.28 -9.37 -14.88
CA LEU A 94 7.93 -10.04 -16.03
C LEU A 94 7.01 -11.06 -16.73
N GLY A 95 5.79 -11.29 -16.20
CA GLY A 95 4.78 -12.15 -16.79
C GLY A 95 4.66 -13.54 -16.14
N TYR A 96 5.37 -13.79 -15.04
CA TYR A 96 5.21 -15.04 -14.29
C TYR A 96 3.96 -15.02 -13.41
N LYS A 97 3.34 -16.18 -13.20
CA LYS A 97 2.24 -16.28 -12.24
C LYS A 97 2.79 -16.19 -10.82
N LEU A 98 1.99 -15.66 -9.89
CA LEU A 98 2.36 -15.54 -8.48
C LEU A 98 2.90 -16.86 -7.91
N THR A 99 2.20 -17.96 -8.14
CA THR A 99 2.60 -19.31 -7.68
C THR A 99 3.88 -19.84 -8.33
N GLU A 100 4.25 -19.36 -9.51
CA GLU A 100 5.53 -19.69 -10.15
C GLU A 100 6.65 -18.81 -9.56
N ALA A 101 6.38 -17.53 -9.35
CA ALA A 101 7.32 -16.59 -8.74
C ALA A 101 7.71 -17.01 -7.32
N SER A 102 6.75 -17.36 -6.45
CA SER A 102 7.07 -17.85 -5.10
C SER A 102 7.87 -19.14 -5.12
N LYS A 103 7.59 -20.05 -6.06
CA LYS A 103 8.35 -21.30 -6.21
C LYS A 103 9.79 -21.05 -6.65
N MET A 104 10.00 -20.12 -7.58
CA MET A 104 11.33 -19.76 -8.05
C MET A 104 12.18 -19.12 -6.94
N LEU A 105 11.55 -18.46 -5.97
CA LEU A 105 12.22 -17.83 -4.83
C LEU A 105 12.36 -18.75 -3.61
N ALA A 106 11.62 -19.87 -3.54
CA ALA A 106 11.63 -20.78 -2.40
C ALA A 106 12.98 -21.48 -2.18
N ASP A 107 13.72 -21.73 -3.26
CA ASP A 107 15.03 -22.40 -3.23
C ASP A 107 16.21 -21.40 -3.16
N ILE A 108 15.93 -20.10 -3.01
CA ILE A 108 16.94 -19.03 -3.03
C ILE A 108 17.07 -18.42 -1.64
N ASP A 109 18.30 -18.14 -1.21
CA ASP A 109 18.58 -17.49 0.06
C ASP A 109 17.88 -16.13 0.18
N PRO A 110 16.90 -15.95 1.10
CA PRO A 110 16.12 -14.72 1.23
C PRO A 110 16.91 -13.54 1.81
N ASN A 111 18.15 -13.77 2.26
CA ASN A 111 19.01 -12.76 2.85
C ASN A 111 19.85 -11.99 1.81
N GLN A 112 19.51 -12.12 0.52
CA GLN A 112 20.16 -11.43 -0.59
C GLN A 112 19.36 -10.19 -1.01
N SER A 113 20.00 -9.29 -1.76
CA SER A 113 19.30 -8.13 -2.30
C SER A 113 18.23 -8.55 -3.32
N THR A 114 17.19 -7.75 -3.47
CA THR A 114 16.09 -7.97 -4.44
C THR A 114 16.61 -8.29 -5.84
N GLU A 115 17.63 -7.58 -6.33
CA GLU A 115 18.22 -7.80 -7.64
C GLU A 115 18.91 -9.17 -7.76
N ALA A 116 19.59 -9.61 -6.69
CA ALA A 116 20.23 -10.91 -6.64
C ALA A 116 19.19 -12.03 -6.64
N LEU A 117 18.09 -11.86 -5.91
CA LEU A 117 16.95 -12.79 -5.89
C LEU A 117 16.31 -12.94 -7.28
N ILE A 118 15.99 -11.83 -7.95
CA ILE A 118 15.42 -11.84 -9.30
C ILE A 118 16.38 -12.54 -10.28
N LYS A 119 17.68 -12.23 -10.20
CA LYS A 119 18.69 -12.82 -11.10
C LYS A 119 18.83 -14.33 -10.88
N ALA A 120 18.88 -14.77 -9.62
CA ALA A 120 18.98 -16.18 -9.26
C ALA A 120 17.72 -16.95 -9.73
N ALA A 121 16.53 -16.40 -9.50
CA ALA A 121 15.25 -16.99 -9.93
C ALA A 121 15.19 -17.19 -11.45
N LEU A 122 15.60 -16.19 -12.23
CA LEU A 122 15.64 -16.28 -13.69
C LEU A 122 16.71 -17.28 -14.18
N THR A 123 17.88 -17.32 -13.53
CA THR A 123 18.98 -18.23 -13.91
C THR A 123 18.62 -19.69 -13.67
N GLN A 124 17.96 -20.00 -12.55
CA GLN A 124 17.52 -21.35 -12.21
C GLN A 124 16.52 -21.89 -13.23
N ARG A 125 15.62 -21.04 -13.76
CA ARG A 125 14.65 -21.42 -14.79
C ARG A 125 15.23 -21.56 -16.19
N MET A 126 16.35 -20.90 -16.49
CA MET A 126 17.05 -21.08 -17.77
C MET A 126 17.96 -22.31 -17.77
N SER A 127 18.27 -22.86 -16.59
CA SER A 127 19.19 -23.99 -16.42
C SER A 127 18.49 -25.33 -16.20
N GLY A 128 17.15 -25.36 -16.15
CA GLY A 128 16.31 -26.56 -16.05
C GLY A 128 15.36 -26.67 -17.23
#